data_AF-A0A3C0TBV4-F1
#
_entry.id   AF-A0A3C0TBV4-F1
#
_cell.length_a   1.000
_cell.length_b   1.000
_cell.length_c   1.000
_cell.angle_alpha   90.00
_cell.angle_beta   90.00
_cell.angle_gamma   90.00
#
_symmetry.space_group_name_H-M   'P 1'
#
loop_
_entity.id
_entity.type
_entity.pdbx_description
1 polymer ?
#
loop_
_entity_poly.entity_id
_entity_poly.type
_entity_poly.pdbx_seq_one_letter_code
_entity_poly.pdbx_strand_id
1 'polypeptide(L)' 'MEILEEIKSQVEANPILLYMKGSPDAPQCGFSSQASQLLMACGER' A
#
# COMPACT_ATOMS: atom_id res chain seq x y z
N MET A 1 7.88 11.93 16.66
CA MET A 1 6.69 12.19 15.82
C MET A 1 5.64 11.19 16.25
N GLU A 2 4.42 11.64 16.55
CA GLU A 2 3.33 10.73 16.92
C GLU A 2 2.95 9.88 15.70
N ILE A 3 2.68 8.58 15.89
CA ILE A 3 2.39 7.63 14.81
C ILE A 3 1.23 8.11 13.92
N LEU A 4 0.22 8.74 14.52
CA LEU A 4 -0.94 9.27 13.80
C LEU A 4 -0.57 10.44 12.88
N GLU A 5 0.38 11.28 13.27
CA GLU A 5 0.86 12.38 12.41
C GLU A 5 1.63 11.84 11.19
N GLU A 6 2.39 10.75 11.38
CA GLU A 6 3.07 10.08 10.27
C GLU A 6 2.08 9.49 9.27
N ILE A 7 1.11 8.71 9.76
CA ILE A 7 0.09 8.09 8.93
C ILE A 7 -0.73 9.17 8.20
N LYS A 8 -1.09 10.26 8.88
CA LYS A 8 -1.81 11.38 8.28
C LYS A 8 -1.02 12.00 7.12
N SER A 9 0.27 12.29 7.34
CA SER A 9 1.15 12.82 6.29
C SER A 9 1.24 11.87 5.09
N GLN A 10 1.36 10.57 5.31
CA GLN A 10 1.38 9.56 4.24
C GLN A 10 0.07 9.54 3.44
N VAL A 11 -1.08 9.63 4.10
CA VAL A 11 -2.39 9.65 3.43
C VAL A 11 -2.60 10.96 2.65
N GLU A 12 -2.18 12.11 3.19
CA GLU A 12 -2.32 13.40 2.51
C GLU A 12 -1.39 13.56 1.31
N ALA A 13 -0.20 12.94 1.34
CA ALA A 13 0.80 13.07 0.28
C ALA A 13 0.59 12.14 -0.93
N ASN A 14 -0.18 11.06 -0.77
CA ASN A 14 -0.32 10.02 -1.80
C ASN A 14 -1.77 9.92 -2.29
N PRO A 15 -2.06 10.24 -3.58
CA PRO A 15 -3.41 10.13 -4.13
C PRO A 15 -4.01 8.71 -4.05
N ILE A 16 -3.15 7.70 -4.11
CA ILE A 16 -3.47 6.29 -3.90
C ILE A 16 -2.38 5.71 -3.00
N LEU A 17 -2.79 5.02 -1.92
CA LEU A 17 -1.88 4.39 -0.96
C LEU A 17 -2.43 3.02 -0.55
N LEU A 18 -1.60 1.99 -0.64
CA LEU A 18 -1.92 0.64 -0.17
C LEU A 18 -1.04 0.30 1.04
N TYR A 19 -1.65 0.20 2.22
CA TYR A 19 -1.02 -0.47 3.36
C TYR A 19 -1.20 -1.98 3.23
N MET A 20 -0.10 -2.74 3.23
CA MET A 20 -0.13 -4.18 3.04
C MET A 20 0.89 -4.92 3.93
N LYS A 21 0.72 -6.24 4.06
CA LYS A 21 1.69 -7.11 4.74
C LYS A 21 2.75 -7.55 3.72
N GLY A 22 4.00 -7.13 3.92
CA GLY A 22 5.10 -7.33 2.97
C GLY A 22 5.21 -6.18 1.97
N SER A 23 5.73 -6.48 0.77
CA SER A 23 5.85 -5.53 -0.33
C SER A 23 5.14 -6.07 -1.59
N PRO A 24 4.95 -5.24 -2.64
CA PRO A 24 4.35 -5.70 -3.90
C PRO A 24 5.09 -6.90 -4.52
N ASP A 25 6.43 -6.93 -4.45
CA ASP A 25 7.27 -8.03 -4.95
C ASP A 25 7.32 -9.24 -4.00
N ALA A 26 7.06 -9.04 -2.71
CA ALA A 26 7.10 -10.09 -1.68
C ALA A 26 5.93 -9.96 -0.68
N PRO A 27 4.68 -10.26 -1.11
CA PRO A 27 3.51 -10.17 -0.24
C PRO A 27 3.50 -11.31 0.79
N GLN A 28 3.11 -10.98 2.03
CA GLN A 28 3.10 -11.92 3.16
C GLN A 28 1.69 -12.36 3.57
N CYS A 29 0.68 -12.01 2.78
CA CYS A 29 -0.72 -12.36 3.02
C CYS A 29 -1.47 -12.49 1.69
N GLY A 30 -2.39 -13.46 1.58
CA GLY A 30 -3.17 -13.69 0.35
C GLY A 30 -3.99 -12.47 -0.08
N PHE A 31 -4.61 -11.75 0.87
CA PHE A 31 -5.34 -10.52 0.58
C PHE A 31 -4.43 -9.40 0.04
N SER A 32 -3.25 -9.25 0.65
CA SER A 32 -2.24 -8.28 0.21
C SER A 32 -1.72 -8.61 -1.19
N SER A 33 -1.50 -9.89 -1.49
CA SER A 33 -1.09 -10.36 -2.83
C SER A 33 -2.15 -10.06 -3.89
N GLN A 34 -3.43 -10.31 -3.59
CA GLN A 34 -4.52 -10.03 -4.53
C GLN A 34 -4.66 -8.52 -4.80
N ALA A 35 -4.59 -7.69 -3.75
CA ALA A 35 -4.68 -6.24 -3.90
C ALA A 35 -3.52 -5.66 -4.73
N SER A 36 -2.28 -6.07 -4.47
CA SER A 36 -1.13 -5.58 -5.25
C SER A 36 -1.20 -6.01 -6.71
N GLN A 37 -1.63 -7.25 -7.00
CA GLN A 37 -1.81 -7.73 -8.37
C GLN A 37 -2.86 -6.95 -9.15
N LEU A 38 -3.98 -6.59 -8.51
CA LEU A 38 -5.02 -5.79 -9.16
C LEU A 38 -4.53 -4.38 -9.50
N LEU A 39 -3.80 -3.73 -8.59
CA LEU A 39 -3.22 -2.41 -8.85
C LEU A 39 -2.19 -2.46 -9.99
N MET A 40 -1.31 -3.47 -10.00
CA MET A 40 -0.36 -3.69 -11.09
C MET A 40 -1.05 -3.92 -12.44
N ALA A 41 -2.18 -4.65 -12.45
CA ALA A 41 -2.97 -4.86 -13.66
C ALA A 41 -3.62 -3.58 -14.20
N CYS A 42 -3.88 -2.59 -13.33
CA CYS A 42 -4.37 -1.27 -13.72
C CYS A 42 -3.27 -0.35 -14.28
N GLY A 43 -2.00 -0.79 -14.29
CA GLY A 43 -0.86 0.01 -14.75
C GLY A 43 -0.18 0.84 -13.66
N GLU A 44 -0.63 0.70 -12.41
CA GLU A 44 -0.05 1.37 -11.25
C GLU A 44 1.04 0.47 -10.65
N ARG A 45 2.27 0.97 -10.54
CA ARG A 45 3.40 0.23 -9.99
C ARG A 45 3.92 0.88 -8.72
#